data_AF-A0A1B6K3K7-F1
#
_entry.id   AF-A0A1B6K3K7-F1
#
_cell.length_a   1.000
_cell.length_b   1.000
_cell.length_c   1.000
_cell.angle_alpha   90.00
_cell.angle_beta   90.00
_cell.angle_gamma   90.00
#
_symmetry.space_group_name_H-M   'P 1'
#
loop_
_entity.id
_entity.type
_entity.pdbx_description
1 polymer ?
#
loop_
_entity_poly.entity_id
_entity_poly.type
_entity_poly.pdbx_seq_one_letter_code
_entity_poly.pdbx_strand_id
1 'polypeptide(L)'
;EKASSKFWKVNPIVKSVRTGCLINSRPKNVAVDEQMVPFWGNVPARQVIKSKPNPCGLKIFVAAAPDGLPLDFFLYNGKGDLIVEEEMFQGLDIGGKAVVKLISTFPPGFSVYMDRF
;
A
#
# COMPACT_ATOMS: atom_id res chain seq x y z
N GLU A 1 20.08 9.67 5.45
CA GLU A 1 18.61 9.47 5.58
C GLU A 1 17.71 10.17 4.55
N LYS A 2 18.12 11.23 3.84
CA LYS A 2 17.27 11.90 2.81
C LYS A 2 17.07 11.13 1.49
N ALA A 3 17.87 10.09 1.21
CA ALA A 3 18.06 9.59 -0.16
C ALA A 3 17.20 8.38 -0.58
N SER A 4 16.47 7.71 0.32
CA SER A 4 15.81 6.43 0.00
C SER A 4 14.30 6.52 -0.25
N SER A 5 13.61 7.55 0.23
CA SER A 5 12.14 7.66 0.07
C SER A 5 11.70 9.08 -0.27
N LYS A 6 10.77 9.20 -1.23
CA LYS A 6 10.09 10.47 -1.57
C LYS A 6 9.29 11.03 -0.38
N PHE A 7 9.00 10.20 0.62
CA PHE A 7 8.24 10.54 1.82
C PHE A 7 9.10 10.68 3.08
N TRP A 8 10.42 10.85 2.95
CA TRP A 8 11.36 10.85 4.09
C TRP A 8 10.95 11.78 5.25
N LYS A 9 10.33 12.94 4.95
CA LYS A 9 9.89 13.91 5.98
C LYS A 9 8.79 13.37 6.88
N VAL A 10 7.87 12.58 6.33
CA VAL A 10 6.70 12.03 7.04
C VAL A 10 6.91 10.56 7.44
N ASN A 11 8.03 9.96 7.04
CA ASN A 11 8.36 8.57 7.31
C ASN A 11 8.24 8.18 8.80
N PRO A 12 8.64 9.02 9.78
CA PRO A 12 8.44 8.66 11.20
C PRO A 12 6.96 8.43 11.55
N ILE A 13 6.07 9.30 11.06
CA ILE A 13 4.62 9.19 11.30
C ILE A 13 4.05 7.97 10.55
N VAL A 14 4.43 7.80 9.29
CA VAL A 14 4.00 6.66 8.47
C VAL A 14 4.38 5.33 9.13
N LYS A 15 5.61 5.22 9.65
CA LYS A 15 6.06 4.05 10.40
C LYS A 15 5.23 3.85 11.67
N SER A 16 4.98 4.91 12.45
CA SER A 16 4.18 4.81 13.67
C SER A 16 2.76 4.29 13.39
N VAL A 17 2.09 4.78 12.35
CA VAL A 17 0.75 4.32 11.97
C VAL A 17 0.82 2.87 11.49
N ARG A 18 1.81 2.52 10.66
CA ARG A 18 2.00 1.15 10.17
C ARG A 18 2.23 0.17 11.33
N THR A 19 3.03 0.54 12.34
CA THR A 19 3.21 -0.28 13.54
C THR A 19 1.88 -0.56 14.24
N GLY A 20 0.98 0.42 14.34
CA GLY A 20 -0.37 0.21 14.85
C GLY A 20 -1.15 -0.81 14.03
N CYS A 21 -1.11 -0.72 12.70
CA CYS A 21 -1.75 -1.71 11.81
C CYS A 21 -1.17 -3.13 12.00
N LEU A 22 0.14 -3.25 12.16
CA LEU A 22 0.82 -4.53 12.32
C LEU A 22 0.48 -5.26 13.63
N ILE A 23 0.06 -4.54 14.67
CA ILE A 23 -0.36 -5.11 15.95
C ILE A 23 -1.76 -5.76 15.84
N ASN A 24 -2.59 -5.34 14.88
CA ASN A 24 -3.93 -5.88 14.71
C ASN A 24 -3.90 -7.37 14.38
N SER A 25 -4.84 -8.13 14.96
CA SER A 25 -4.98 -9.57 14.72
C SER A 25 -5.12 -9.89 13.23
N ARG A 26 -4.51 -10.99 12.76
CA ARG A 26 -4.57 -11.42 11.36
C ARG A 26 -5.74 -12.38 11.13
N PRO A 27 -6.85 -11.94 10.52
CA PRO A 27 -7.97 -12.82 10.22
C PRO A 27 -7.67 -13.76 9.05
N LYS A 28 -8.51 -14.77 8.87
CA LYS A 28 -8.41 -15.70 7.73
C LYS A 28 -8.76 -15.07 6.39
N ASN A 29 -9.50 -13.97 6.37
CA ASN A 29 -9.95 -13.30 5.14
C ASN A 29 -9.41 -11.89 5.13
N VAL A 30 -8.72 -11.51 4.06
CA VAL A 30 -8.05 -10.21 3.94
C VAL A 30 -8.34 -9.63 2.56
N ALA A 31 -8.71 -8.37 2.49
CA ALA A 31 -8.84 -7.63 1.25
C ALA A 31 -7.61 -6.75 1.03
N VAL A 32 -7.07 -6.74 -0.19
CA VAL A 32 -6.01 -5.81 -0.61
C VAL A 32 -6.58 -4.91 -1.70
N ASP A 33 -6.47 -3.62 -1.50
CA ASP A 33 -6.95 -2.61 -2.45
C ASP A 33 -6.12 -1.32 -2.35
N GLU A 34 -6.36 -0.40 -3.27
CA GLU A 34 -5.85 0.95 -3.26
C GLU A 34 -6.79 1.93 -2.54
N GLN A 35 -6.19 2.88 -1.83
CA GLN A 35 -6.90 4.03 -1.28
C GLN A 35 -6.20 5.32 -1.72
N MET A 36 -7.00 6.35 -1.98
CA MET A 36 -6.51 7.68 -2.28
C MET A 36 -6.61 8.57 -1.03
N VAL A 37 -5.48 9.15 -0.64
CA VAL A 37 -5.42 10.22 0.37
C VAL A 37 -5.48 11.56 -0.37
N PRO A 38 -6.56 12.36 -0.22
CA PRO A 38 -6.70 13.62 -0.94
C PRO A 38 -5.52 14.55 -0.67
N PHE A 39 -4.83 14.99 -1.73
CA PHE A 39 -3.65 15.83 -1.62
C PHE A 39 -3.38 16.60 -2.90
N TRP A 40 -3.32 17.93 -2.79
CA TRP A 40 -3.11 18.83 -3.94
C TRP A 40 -1.73 19.48 -3.97
N GLY A 41 -0.90 19.26 -2.95
CA GLY A 41 0.44 19.81 -2.90
C GLY A 41 1.38 19.21 -3.94
N ASN A 42 2.51 19.88 -4.18
CA ASN A 42 3.49 19.43 -5.15
C ASN A 42 4.42 18.35 -4.55
N VAL A 43 4.24 17.11 -4.98
CA VAL A 43 5.14 16.00 -4.65
C VAL A 43 5.24 15.04 -5.84
N PRO A 44 6.43 14.48 -6.15
CA PRO A 44 6.60 13.60 -7.30
C PRO A 44 5.78 12.29 -7.25
N ALA A 45 5.27 11.90 -6.08
CA ALA A 45 4.46 10.69 -5.90
C ALA A 45 2.95 10.92 -6.10
N ARG A 46 2.51 12.16 -6.30
CA ARG A 46 1.09 12.50 -6.50
C ARG A 46 0.52 11.77 -7.71
N GLN A 47 -0.64 11.14 -7.53
CA GLN A 47 -1.37 10.42 -8.57
C GLN A 47 -2.66 11.16 -8.93
N VAL A 48 -3.12 10.96 -10.16
CA VAL A 48 -4.44 11.40 -10.62
C VAL A 48 -5.23 10.19 -11.11
N ILE A 49 -6.26 9.79 -10.36
CA ILE A 49 -7.15 8.68 -10.69
C ILE A 49 -8.54 9.26 -11.00
N LYS A 50 -8.84 9.42 -12.29
CA LYS A 50 -10.05 10.12 -12.76
C LYS A 50 -11.38 9.48 -12.31
N SER A 51 -11.37 8.18 -11.98
CA SER A 51 -12.55 7.43 -11.55
C SER A 51 -12.89 7.61 -10.07
N LYS A 52 -12.01 8.21 -9.25
CA LYS A 52 -12.25 8.39 -7.81
C LYS A 52 -12.88 9.77 -7.53
N PRO A 53 -13.73 9.91 -6.47
CA PRO A 53 -14.38 11.18 -6.13
C PRO A 53 -13.40 12.34 -5.91
N ASN A 54 -12.26 12.03 -5.30
CA ASN A 54 -11.12 12.93 -5.19
C ASN A 54 -10.03 12.43 -6.14
N PRO A 55 -9.95 12.97 -7.38
CA PRO A 55 -9.09 12.38 -8.38
C PRO A 55 -7.61 12.63 -8.10
N CYS A 56 -7.25 13.68 -7.35
CA CYS A 56 -5.86 14.05 -7.08
C CYS A 56 -5.45 13.74 -5.64
N GLY A 57 -4.36 13.00 -5.47
CA GLY A 57 -3.88 12.67 -4.13
C GLY A 57 -2.65 11.77 -4.10
N LEU A 58 -2.40 11.21 -2.92
CA LEU A 58 -1.40 10.17 -2.70
C LEU A 58 -2.07 8.81 -2.75
N LYS A 59 -1.52 7.90 -3.54
CA LYS A 59 -1.99 6.52 -3.61
C LYS A 59 -1.32 5.69 -2.50
N ILE A 60 -2.13 4.97 -1.75
CA ILE A 60 -1.68 3.95 -0.80
C ILE A 60 -2.28 2.61 -1.19
N PHE A 61 -1.56 1.53 -0.92
CA PHE A 61 -2.12 0.18 -0.93
C PHE A 61 -2.32 -0.27 0.51
N VAL A 62 -3.46 -0.90 0.78
CA VAL A 62 -3.88 -1.28 2.12
C VAL A 62 -4.34 -2.72 2.11
N ALA A 63 -3.90 -3.50 3.09
CA ALA A 63 -4.51 -4.76 3.46
C ALA A 63 -5.46 -4.50 4.64
N ALA A 64 -6.72 -4.92 4.51
CA ALA A 64 -7.74 -4.71 5.53
C ALA A 64 -8.46 -6.01 5.89
N ALA A 65 -8.91 -6.07 7.14
CA ALA A 65 -9.81 -7.11 7.64
C ALA A 65 -11.23 -6.94 7.07
N PRO A 66 -12.12 -7.94 7.20
CA PRO A 66 -13.48 -7.87 6.65
C PRO A 66 -14.35 -6.76 7.24
N ASP A 67 -14.02 -6.29 8.44
CA ASP A 67 -14.65 -5.14 9.11
C ASP A 67 -14.07 -3.78 8.67
N GLY A 68 -13.10 -3.79 7.75
CA GLY A 68 -12.42 -2.61 7.25
C GLY A 68 -11.22 -2.16 8.09
N LEU A 69 -10.84 -2.89 9.15
CA LEU A 69 -9.69 -2.53 9.98
C LEU A 69 -8.38 -2.69 9.19
N PRO A 70 -7.53 -1.65 9.06
CA PRO A 70 -6.25 -1.77 8.36
C PRO A 70 -5.26 -2.67 9.11
N LEU A 71 -4.63 -3.59 8.37
CA LEU A 71 -3.70 -4.61 8.88
C LEU A 71 -2.25 -4.33 8.45
N ASP A 72 -2.05 -3.85 7.23
CA ASP A 72 -0.78 -3.27 6.77
C ASP A 72 -1.06 -2.30 5.62
N PHE A 73 -0.14 -1.38 5.36
CA PHE A 73 -0.22 -0.48 4.21
C PHE A 73 1.16 0.03 3.79
N PHE A 74 1.25 0.55 2.57
CA PHE A 74 2.40 1.35 2.14
C PHE A 74 2.01 2.48 1.19
N LEU A 75 2.81 3.55 1.22
CA LEU A 75 2.70 4.67 0.27
C LEU A 75 3.33 4.29 -1.06
N TYR A 76 2.59 4.47 -2.16
CA TYR A 76 3.13 4.26 -3.50
C TYR A 76 3.98 5.47 -3.93
N ASN A 77 5.22 5.24 -4.37
CA ASN A 77 6.14 6.29 -4.77
C ASN A 77 5.90 6.82 -6.20
N GLY A 78 4.91 6.28 -6.94
CA GLY A 78 4.65 6.64 -8.32
C GLY A 78 5.52 5.88 -9.32
N LYS A 79 5.74 6.46 -10.51
CA LYS A 79 6.51 5.82 -11.58
C LYS A 79 7.91 5.41 -11.10
N GLY A 80 8.30 4.17 -11.40
CA GLY A 80 9.60 3.59 -11.03
C GLY A 80 9.71 3.10 -9.59
N ASP A 81 8.58 2.95 -8.88
CA ASP A 81 8.59 2.39 -7.53
C ASP A 81 8.96 0.90 -7.54
N LEU A 82 9.97 0.54 -6.75
CA LEU A 82 10.37 -0.83 -6.51
C LEU A 82 9.55 -1.36 -5.33
N ILE A 83 8.33 -1.82 -5.63
CA ILE A 83 7.40 -2.32 -4.60
C ILE A 83 7.95 -3.61 -3.98
N VAL A 84 8.40 -4.54 -4.82
CA VAL A 84 9.02 -5.82 -4.47
C VAL A 84 10.35 -5.92 -5.21
N GLU A 85 11.42 -6.33 -4.52
CA GLU A 85 12.77 -6.41 -5.07
C GLU A 85 13.06 -7.78 -5.70
N GLU A 86 12.43 -8.83 -5.17
CA GLU A 86 12.65 -10.22 -5.58
C GLU A 86 12.34 -10.47 -7.06
N GLU A 87 13.30 -11.06 -7.79
CA GLU A 87 13.24 -11.26 -9.25
C GLU A 87 12.01 -12.06 -9.69
N MET A 88 11.60 -13.07 -8.91
CA MET A 88 10.45 -13.91 -9.23
C MET A 88 9.13 -13.13 -9.35
N PHE A 89 9.03 -11.97 -8.70
CA PHE A 89 7.84 -11.13 -8.71
C PHE A 89 7.96 -9.94 -9.68
N GLN A 90 9.07 -9.80 -10.42
CA GLN A 90 9.26 -8.65 -11.31
C GLN A 90 8.32 -8.65 -12.52
N GLY A 91 7.88 -9.83 -12.96
CA GLY A 91 6.90 -9.98 -14.05
C GLY A 91 5.46 -9.62 -13.66
N LEU A 92 5.17 -9.40 -12.37
CA LEU A 92 3.86 -8.96 -11.92
C LEU A 92 3.62 -7.48 -12.24
N ASP A 93 2.35 -7.15 -12.44
CA ASP A 93 1.88 -5.77 -12.52
C ASP A 93 1.98 -5.09 -11.13
N ILE A 94 1.59 -3.81 -11.07
CA ILE A 94 1.64 -3.04 -9.82
C ILE A 94 0.70 -3.64 -8.78
N GLY A 95 -0.49 -4.11 -9.18
CA GLY A 95 -1.47 -4.73 -8.29
C GLY A 95 -0.93 -6.01 -7.68
N GLY A 96 -0.41 -6.93 -8.50
CA GLY A 96 0.21 -8.17 -8.04
C GLY A 96 1.39 -7.93 -7.09
N LYS A 97 2.27 -6.97 -7.41
CA LYS A 97 3.39 -6.59 -6.51
C LYS A 97 2.90 -6.03 -5.18
N ALA A 98 1.84 -5.21 -5.18
CA ALA A 98 1.27 -4.66 -3.97
C ALA A 98 0.68 -5.75 -3.07
N VAL A 99 -0.03 -6.73 -3.66
CA VAL A 99 -0.55 -7.90 -2.96
C VAL A 99 0.58 -8.68 -2.31
N VAL A 100 1.59 -9.11 -3.08
CA VAL A 100 2.75 -9.85 -2.56
C VAL A 100 3.41 -9.14 -1.38
N LYS A 101 3.64 -7.83 -1.51
CA LYS A 101 4.25 -7.02 -0.45
C LYS A 101 3.43 -7.03 0.84
N LEU A 102 2.13 -6.76 0.75
CA LEU A 102 1.27 -6.62 1.94
C LEU A 102 1.04 -7.97 2.64
N ILE A 103 0.85 -9.04 1.86
CA ILE A 103 0.57 -10.36 2.41
C ILE A 103 1.80 -11.02 3.05
N SER A 104 3.02 -10.52 2.78
CA SER A 104 4.26 -11.00 3.41
C SER A 104 4.25 -10.89 4.95
N THR A 105 3.35 -10.06 5.51
CA THR A 105 3.18 -9.89 6.95
C THR A 105 2.15 -10.83 7.58
N PHE A 106 1.59 -11.76 6.80
CA PHE A 106 0.54 -12.68 7.23
C PHE A 106 1.08 -14.10 7.40
N PRO A 107 0.60 -14.85 8.41
CA PRO A 107 0.91 -16.26 8.55
C PRO A 107 0.25 -17.07 7.42
N PRO A 108 0.71 -18.29 7.11
CA PRO A 108 0.03 -19.17 6.16
C PRO A 108 -1.42 -19.49 6.57
N GLY A 109 -2.27 -19.83 5.59
CA GLY A 109 -3.63 -20.34 5.83
C GLY A 109 -4.75 -19.28 5.83
N PHE A 110 -4.56 -18.18 5.11
CA PHE A 110 -5.54 -17.12 4.87
C PHE A 110 -5.91 -17.04 3.38
N SER A 111 -7.02 -16.38 3.10
CA SER A 111 -7.52 -16.06 1.78
C SER A 111 -7.39 -14.57 1.52
N VAL A 112 -6.92 -14.25 0.31
CA VAL A 112 -6.73 -12.87 -0.16
C VAL A 112 -7.81 -12.56 -1.20
N TYR A 113 -8.47 -11.43 -1.00
CA TYR A 113 -9.42 -10.84 -1.94
C TYR A 113 -8.77 -9.61 -2.56
N MET A 114 -8.80 -9.53 -3.88
CA MET A 114 -8.25 -8.41 -4.66
C MET A 114 -9.15 -8.18 -5.88
N ASP A 115 -9.14 -6.98 -6.41
CA ASP A 115 -9.88 -6.64 -7.63
C ASP A 115 -9.11 -7.06 -8.89
N ARG A 116 -9.73 -6.82 -10.06
CA ARG A 116 -9.06 -6.94 -11.35
C ARG A 116 -8.53 -5.56 -11.72
N PHE A 117 -7.33 -5.26 -11.25
CA PHE A 117 -6.62 -4.02 -11.56
C PHE A 117 -6.19 -3.94 -13.04
#